data_AF-A0A529P0B5-F1
#
_entry.id   AF-A0A529P0B5-F1
#
_cell.length_a   1.000
_cell.length_b   1.000
_cell.length_c   1.000
_cell.angle_alpha   90.00
_cell.angle_beta   90.00
_cell.angle_gamma   90.00
#
_symmetry.space_group_name_H-M   'P 1'
#
loop_
_entity.id
_entity.type
_entity.pdbx_description
1 polymer ?
#
loop_
_entity_poly.entity_id
_entity_poly.type
_entity_poly.pdbx_seq_one_letter_code
_entity_poly.pdbx_strand_id
1 'polypeptide(L)' 'MSIQSTMEDKLKAAFSPERLVIINESHLHAGHHHSGSDHH' A
#
# COMPACT_ATOMS: atom_id res chain seq x y z
N MET A 1 -3.06 11.90 -8.54
CA MET A 1 -3.62 11.27 -7.32
C MET A 1 -2.92 9.94 -7.09
N SER A 2 -2.55 9.61 -5.85
CA SER A 2 -1.95 8.30 -5.53
C SER A 2 -3.02 7.27 -5.16
N ILE A 3 -2.70 5.98 -5.25
CA ILE A 3 -3.61 4.89 -4.82
C ILE A 3 -3.99 5.07 -3.35
N GLN A 4 -3.05 5.50 -2.50
CA GLN A 4 -3.31 5.79 -1.09
C GLN A 4 -4.39 6.87 -0.93
N SER A 5 -4.29 8.00 -1.63
CA SER A 5 -5.31 9.05 -1.55
C SER A 5 -6.70 8.54 -1.96
N THR A 6 -6.77 7.75 -3.03
CA THR A 6 -8.04 7.13 -3.46
C THR A 6 -8.63 6.19 -2.40
N MET A 7 -7.79 5.45 -1.66
CA MET A 7 -8.25 4.61 -0.56
C MET A 7 -8.75 5.44 0.62
N GLU A 8 -8.03 6.50 1.01
CA GLU A 8 -8.47 7.39 2.09
C GLU A 8 -9.84 8.00 1.80
N ASP A 9 -10.06 8.51 0.60
CA ASP A 9 -11.31 9.16 0.21
C ASP A 9 -12.49 8.19 0.30
N LYS A 10 -12.32 6.97 -0.24
CA LYS A 10 -13.36 5.93 -0.22
C LYS A 10 -13.68 5.47 1.21
N LEU A 11 -12.65 5.24 2.02
CA LEU A 11 -12.82 4.75 3.39
C LEU A 11 -13.45 5.81 4.30
N LYS A 12 -13.05 7.08 4.15
CA LYS A 12 -13.68 8.20 4.87
C LYS A 12 -15.16 8.32 4.50
N ALA A 13 -15.49 8.26 3.21
CA ALA A 13 -16.87 8.37 2.74
C ALA A 13 -17.76 7.19 3.17
N ALA A 14 -17.21 5.97 3.19
CA ALA A 14 -17.99 4.77 3.50
C ALA A 14 -18.23 4.57 5.00
N PHE A 15 -17.27 4.96 5.85
CA PHE A 15 -17.27 4.57 7.27
C PHE A 15 -17.29 5.74 8.25
N SER A 16 -17.10 6.97 7.79
CA SER A 16 -17.03 8.18 8.63
C SER A 16 -16.23 7.99 9.93
N PRO A 17 -15.00 7.43 9.87
CA PRO A 17 -14.28 7.05 11.07
C PRO A 17 -13.75 8.28 11.82
N GLU A 18 -13.68 8.20 13.15
CA GLU A 18 -13.01 9.22 13.97
C GLU A 18 -11.50 9.29 13.68
N ARG A 19 -10.88 8.15 13.33
CA ARG A 19 -9.47 8.06 12.95
C ARG A 19 -9.26 7.01 11.86
N LEU A 20 -8.49 7.36 10.84
CA LEU A 20 -8.06 6.48 9.75
C LEU A 20 -6.55 6.61 9.55
N VAL A 21 -5.85 5.48 9.44
CA VAL A 21 -4.41 5.43 9.12
C VAL A 21 -4.23 4.43 7.98
N ILE A 22 -3.55 4.84 6.92
CA ILE A 22 -3.14 3.98 5.80
C ILE A 22 -1.62 4.00 5.73
N ILE A 23 -1.00 2.83 5.79
CA ILE A 23 0.47 2.66 5.73
C ILE A 23 0.80 1.97 4.41
N ASN A 24 1.65 2.60 3.58
CA ASN A 24 2.06 2.05 2.29
C ASN A 24 3.43 1.37 2.41
N GLU A 25 3.41 0.04 2.57
CA GLU A 25 4.61 -0.80 2.67
C GLU A 25 4.96 -1.48 1.35
N SER A 26 4.31 -1.11 0.23
CA SER A 26 4.55 -1.74 -1.07
C SER A 26 6.00 -1.62 -1.51
N HIS A 27 6.75 -0.62 -1.06
CA HIS A 27 8.18 -0.50 -1.38
C HIS A 27 9.05 -1.61 -0.75
N LEU A 28 8.59 -2.28 0.33
CA LEU A 28 9.29 -3.40 0.97
C LEU A 28 9.04 -4.74 0.26
N HIS A 29 7.93 -4.87 -0.47
CA HIS A 29 7.43 -6.14 -0.97
C HIS A 29 7.17 -6.16 -2.49
N ALA A 30 6.72 -5.04 -3.05
CA ALA A 30 6.45 -4.83 -4.48
C ALA A 30 7.66 -4.21 -5.18
N GLY A 31 8.76 -4.95 -5.14
CA GLY A 31 9.89 -4.82 -6.04
C GLY A 31 10.31 -6.24 -6.37
N HIS A 32 10.59 -6.54 -7.64
CA HIS A 32 11.23 -7.80 -8.00
C HIS A 32 12.63 -7.82 -7.36
N HIS A 33 12.73 -8.20 -6.09
CA HIS A 33 13.96 -8.80 -5.61
C HIS A 33 14.06 -10.11 -6.37
N HIS A 34 14.85 -10.10 -7.44
CA HIS A 34 15.44 -11.29 -8.04
C HIS A 34 16.40 -11.92 -7.01
N SER A 35 15.91 -12.30 -5.82
CA SER A 35 16.65 -13.10 -4.84
C SER A 35 16.55 -14.58 -5.21
N GLY A 36 16.75 -14.88 -6.49
CA GLY A 36 16.55 -16.18 -7.10
C GLY A 36 17.45 -16.42 -8.30
N SER A 37 18.58 -15.72 -8.39
CA SER A 37 19.67 -16.02 -9.31
C SER A 37 20.91 -16.46 -8.51
N ASP A 38 20.71 -17.30 -7.50
CA ASP A 38 21.81 -17.93 -6.75
C ASP A 38 21.80 -19.45 -7.01
N HIS A 39 21.82 -19.81 -8.30
CA HIS A 39 21.93 -21.20 -8.71
C HIS A 39 22.98 -21.36 -9.83
N HIS A 40 24.05 -22.03 -9.42
CA HIS A 40 25.12 -22.71 -10.17
C HIS A 40 26.29 -21.89 -10.75
#